data_AF-A0A3G3MHS4-F1
#
_entry.id   AF-A0A3G3MHS4-F1
#
_cell.length_a   1.000
_cell.length_b   1.000
_cell.length_c   1.000
_cell.angle_alpha   90.00
_cell.angle_beta   90.00
_cell.angle_gamma   90.00
#
_symmetry.space_group_name_H-M   'P 1'
#
loop_
_entity.id
_entity.type
_entity.pdbx_description
1 polymer ?
#
loop_
_entity_poly.entity_id
_entity_poly.type
_entity_poly.pdbx_seq_one_letter_code
_entity_poly.pdbx_strand_id
1 'polypeptide(L)'
;MPKVYFITLSVCLMPFVIIITNQVVKVFVREGRLRILRRRQLSKNCTLDDRFNLAKLYTLRKQWFSSIRILEFCLQNKVEHKYIYLNALGFCYYNIKHYDSARDYYIKAIHYKKDYTLALNNLAKTYLSTENYSEALRIYELILDYSPDCMRVKENIKSLRSRDSRI
;
A
#
# COMPACT_ATOMS: atom_id res chain seq x y z
N MET A 1 10.50 -48.65 13.17
CA MET A 1 11.59 -47.69 12.91
C MET A 1 11.18 -46.23 12.60
N PRO A 2 10.04 -45.89 11.97
CA PRO A 2 9.73 -44.48 11.67
C PRO A 2 9.39 -43.63 12.91
N LYS A 3 8.77 -44.21 13.95
CA LYS A 3 8.38 -43.49 15.17
C LYS A 3 9.57 -42.90 15.94
N VAL A 4 10.71 -43.57 15.96
CA VAL A 4 11.92 -43.11 16.66
C VAL A 4 12.51 -41.88 15.96
N TYR A 5 12.51 -41.86 14.63
CA TYR A 5 12.98 -40.72 13.84
C TYR A 5 12.13 -39.45 14.04
N PHE A 6 10.80 -39.58 14.13
CA PHE A 6 9.93 -38.44 14.43
C PHE A 6 10.19 -37.87 15.83
N ILE A 7 10.43 -38.73 16.81
CA ILE A 7 10.71 -38.30 18.18
C ILE A 7 12.05 -37.56 18.23
N THR A 8 13.12 -38.12 17.65
CA THR A 8 14.43 -37.48 17.64
C THR A 8 14.44 -36.16 16.87
N LEU A 9 13.74 -36.10 15.74
CA LEU A 9 13.59 -34.87 14.95
C LEU A 9 12.82 -33.79 15.73
N SER A 10 11.73 -34.15 16.40
CA SER A 10 10.94 -33.20 17.20
C SER A 10 11.73 -32.62 18.38
N VAL A 11 12.53 -33.45 19.07
CA VAL A 11 13.39 -33.03 20.19
C VAL A 11 14.51 -32.11 19.69
N CYS A 12 15.06 -32.38 18.51
CA CYS A 12 16.10 -31.56 17.91
C CYS A 12 15.58 -30.17 17.45
N LEU A 13 14.31 -30.08 17.01
CA LEU A 13 13.72 -28.83 16.52
C LEU A 13 13.16 -27.92 17.64
N MET A 14 12.78 -28.47 18.80
CA MET A 14 12.31 -27.70 19.96
C MET A 14 13.18 -26.48 20.34
N PRO A 15 14.51 -26.60 20.49
CA PRO A 15 15.35 -25.46 20.85
C PRO A 15 15.36 -24.36 19.77
N PHE A 16 15.31 -24.73 18.49
CA PHE A 16 15.21 -23.75 17.39
C PHE A 16 13.89 -22.99 17.44
N VAL A 17 12.77 -23.68 17.68
CA VAL A 17 11.45 -23.07 17.83
C VAL A 17 11.43 -22.07 18.99
N ILE A 18 12.04 -22.42 20.13
CA ILE A 18 12.13 -21.54 21.30
C ILE A 18 12.97 -20.29 20.99
N ILE A 19 14.12 -20.45 20.32
CA ILE A 19 14.99 -19.33 19.94
C ILE A 19 14.27 -18.38 18.97
N ILE A 20 13.65 -18.92 17.92
CA ILE A 20 12.91 -18.15 16.93
C ILE A 20 11.76 -17.41 17.61
N THR A 21 10.99 -18.10 18.45
CA THR A 21 9.87 -17.49 19.20
C THR A 21 10.35 -16.33 20.06
N ASN A 22 11.46 -16.51 20.79
CA ASN A 22 12.02 -15.45 21.62
C ASN A 22 12.56 -14.27 20.81
N GLN A 23 13.18 -14.51 19.65
CA GLN A 23 13.62 -13.45 18.76
C GLN A 23 12.43 -12.65 18.19
N VAL A 24 11.41 -13.36 17.73
CA VAL A 24 10.18 -12.78 17.19
C VAL A 24 9.48 -11.94 18.25
N VAL A 25 9.30 -12.45 19.47
CA VAL A 25 8.72 -11.69 20.60
C VAL A 25 9.55 -10.46 20.94
N LYS A 26 10.89 -10.55 20.98
CA LYS A 26 11.77 -9.40 21.23
C LYS A 26 11.62 -8.33 20.14
N VAL A 27 11.52 -8.72 18.87
CA VAL A 27 11.29 -7.78 17.76
C VAL A 27 9.94 -7.10 17.92
N PHE A 28 8.86 -7.86 18.18
CA PHE A 28 7.53 -7.29 18.38
C PHE A 28 7.44 -6.34 19.58
N VAL A 29 8.07 -6.69 20.71
CA VAL A 29 8.10 -5.84 21.91
C VAL A 29 8.94 -4.58 21.69
N ARG A 30 10.10 -4.69 21.04
CA ARG A 30 10.95 -3.54 20.69
C ARG A 30 10.23 -2.58 19.75
N GLU A 31 9.57 -3.12 18.72
CA GLU A 31 8.73 -2.32 17.83
C GLU A 31 7.56 -1.68 18.59
N GLY A 32 6.91 -2.42 19.49
CA GLY A 32 5.82 -1.91 20.33
C GLY A 32 6.25 -0.76 21.24
N ARG A 33 7.40 -0.88 21.91
CA ARG A 33 7.97 0.18 22.76
C ARG A 33 8.41 1.39 21.93
N LEU A 34 9.09 1.17 20.81
CA LEU A 34 9.49 2.24 19.89
C LEU A 34 8.25 2.99 19.35
N ARG A 35 7.18 2.26 19.06
CA ARG A 35 5.89 2.82 18.64
C ARG A 35 5.25 3.65 19.75
N ILE A 36 5.25 3.18 21.00
CA ILE A 36 4.71 3.94 22.15
C ILE A 36 5.55 5.19 22.43
N LEU A 37 6.88 5.10 22.39
CA LEU A 37 7.80 6.22 22.59
C LEU A 37 7.66 7.26 21.48
N ARG A 38 7.63 6.82 20.20
CA ARG A 38 7.32 7.72 19.07
C ARG A 38 5.94 8.34 19.21
N ARG A 39 4.93 7.59 19.68
CA ARG A 39 3.57 8.10 19.89
C ARG A 39 3.52 9.17 20.98
N ARG A 40 4.28 9.02 22.07
CA ARG A 40 4.42 10.02 23.14
C ARG A 40 5.17 11.26 22.68
N GLN A 41 6.20 11.07 21.86
CA GLN A 41 6.98 12.18 21.28
C GLN A 41 6.19 12.93 20.20
N LEU A 42 5.36 12.23 19.42
CA LEU A 42 4.38 12.84 18.52
C LEU A 42 3.27 13.55 19.31
N SER A 43 2.71 12.97 20.38
CA SER A 43 1.47 13.52 20.98
C SER A 43 1.61 14.89 21.61
N LYS A 44 2.83 15.36 21.93
CA LYS A 44 3.00 16.62 22.64
C LYS A 44 2.91 17.88 21.76
N ASN A 45 3.26 17.79 20.46
CA ASN A 45 3.26 18.94 19.51
C ASN A 45 3.06 18.56 18.00
N CYS A 46 2.63 17.34 17.66
CA CYS A 46 2.64 16.88 16.27
C CYS A 46 1.45 17.39 15.44
N THR A 47 1.79 18.09 14.34
CA THR A 47 0.87 18.62 13.33
C THR A 47 0.32 17.51 12.41
N LEU A 48 -0.71 17.82 11.61
CA LEU A 48 -1.21 16.88 10.60
C LEU A 48 -0.15 16.55 9.53
N ASP A 49 0.70 17.53 9.19
CA ASP A 49 1.79 17.36 8.23
C ASP A 49 2.88 16.43 8.76
N ASP A 50 3.25 16.56 10.05
CA ASP A 50 4.18 15.65 10.71
C ASP A 50 3.66 14.21 10.70
N ARG A 51 2.35 14.03 10.94
CA ARG A 51 1.69 12.71 10.87
C ARG A 51 1.72 12.18 9.45
N PHE A 52 1.45 13.03 8.45
CA PHE A 52 1.51 12.61 7.06
C PHE A 52 2.93 12.20 6.65
N ASN A 53 3.95 12.93 7.10
CA ASN A 53 5.35 12.57 6.89
C ASN A 53 5.70 11.24 7.59
N LEU A 54 5.16 11.00 8.79
CA LEU A 54 5.30 9.70 9.45
C LEU A 54 4.62 8.57 8.66
N ALA A 55 3.43 8.81 8.09
CA ALA A 55 2.77 7.84 7.21
C ALA A 55 3.65 7.51 5.99
N LYS A 56 4.26 8.52 5.35
CA LYS A 56 5.24 8.29 4.27
C LYS A 56 6.41 7.41 4.72
N LEU A 57 6.99 7.66 5.90
CA LEU A 57 8.06 6.83 6.44
C LEU A 57 7.62 5.38 6.70
N TYR A 58 6.38 5.19 7.17
CA TYR A 58 5.80 3.84 7.33
C TYR A 58 5.59 3.15 5.98
N THR A 59 5.08 3.87 4.99
CA THR A 59 4.94 3.37 3.61
C THR A 59 6.28 2.94 3.02
N LEU A 60 7.34 3.74 3.19
CA LEU A 60 8.70 3.39 2.73
C LEU A 60 9.25 2.12 3.42
N ARG A 61 8.92 1.92 4.69
CA ARG A 61 9.28 0.72 5.46
C ARG A 61 8.33 -0.46 5.25
N LYS A 62 7.37 -0.35 4.31
CA LYS A 62 6.33 -1.37 4.06
C LYS A 62 5.46 -1.69 5.29
N GLN A 63 5.40 -0.77 6.26
CA GLN A 63 4.53 -0.88 7.43
C GLN A 63 3.12 -0.37 7.08
N TRP A 64 2.44 -1.10 6.21
CA TRP A 64 1.20 -0.67 5.56
C TRP A 64 0.08 -0.33 6.56
N PHE A 65 -0.20 -1.21 7.53
CA PHE A 65 -1.25 -0.99 8.52
C PHE A 65 -1.00 0.25 9.40
N SER A 66 0.27 0.49 9.78
CA SER A 66 0.64 1.69 10.53
C SER A 66 0.42 2.95 9.71
N SER A 67 0.72 2.90 8.41
CA SER A 67 0.48 4.00 7.47
C SER A 67 -1.03 4.26 7.28
N ILE A 68 -1.82 3.21 7.01
CA ILE A 68 -3.28 3.28 6.84
C ILE A 68 -3.93 3.99 8.03
N ARG A 69 -3.65 3.52 9.26
CA ARG A 69 -4.23 4.10 10.48
C ARG A 69 -3.94 5.59 10.62
N ILE A 70 -2.73 6.03 10.25
CA ILE A 70 -2.39 7.46 10.33
C ILE A 70 -3.09 8.26 9.23
N LEU A 71 -3.14 7.73 8.01
CA LEU A 71 -3.80 8.40 6.89
C LEU A 71 -5.31 8.54 7.11
N GLU A 72 -5.97 7.50 7.63
CA GLU A 72 -7.38 7.56 8.04
C GLU A 72 -7.61 8.61 9.12
N PHE A 73 -6.75 8.65 10.14
CA PHE A 73 -6.79 9.69 11.16
C PHE A 73 -6.66 11.09 10.54
N CYS A 74 -5.71 11.30 9.63
CA CYS A 74 -5.53 12.60 8.97
C CYS A 74 -6.79 13.00 8.18
N LEU A 75 -7.42 12.06 7.46
CA LEU A 75 -8.63 12.33 6.68
C LEU A 75 -9.89 12.61 7.52
N GLN A 76 -9.95 12.13 8.76
CA GLN A 76 -11.01 12.51 9.71
C GLN A 76 -10.92 13.99 10.13
N ASN A 77 -9.74 14.60 9.99
CA ASN A 77 -9.52 16.01 10.29
C ASN A 77 -9.67 16.86 9.01
N LYS A 78 -9.84 18.18 9.18
CA LYS A 78 -9.81 19.11 8.05
C LYS A 78 -8.38 19.18 7.49
N VAL A 79 -8.13 18.40 6.45
CA VAL A 79 -6.88 18.44 5.67
C VAL A 79 -7.13 19.09 4.32
N GLU A 80 -6.19 19.92 3.90
CA GLU A 80 -6.08 20.38 2.53
C GLU A 80 -5.61 19.23 1.63
N HIS A 81 -5.88 19.34 0.33
CA HIS A 81 -5.43 18.38 -0.67
C HIS A 81 -5.76 16.91 -0.34
N LYS A 82 -7.01 16.63 0.10
CA LYS A 82 -7.51 15.28 0.45
C LYS A 82 -7.13 14.17 -0.54
N TYR A 83 -7.07 14.49 -1.84
CA TYR A 83 -6.68 13.55 -2.90
C TYR A 83 -5.28 12.93 -2.69
N ILE A 84 -4.35 13.64 -2.05
CA ILE A 84 -3.00 13.13 -1.75
C ILE A 84 -3.08 12.00 -0.71
N TYR A 85 -3.83 12.21 0.37
CA TYR A 85 -4.05 11.25 1.44
C TYR A 85 -4.83 10.02 0.94
N LEU A 86 -5.87 10.24 0.14
CA LEU A 86 -6.65 9.16 -0.48
C LEU A 86 -5.79 8.30 -1.41
N ASN A 87 -4.94 8.92 -2.24
CA ASN A 87 -4.00 8.15 -3.06
C ASN A 87 -2.97 7.38 -2.22
N ALA A 88 -2.49 7.96 -1.11
CA ALA A 88 -1.59 7.25 -0.21
C ALA A 88 -2.27 6.05 0.48
N LEU A 89 -3.56 6.17 0.84
CA LEU A 89 -4.36 5.04 1.32
C LEU A 89 -4.52 3.97 0.25
N GLY A 90 -4.92 4.36 -0.95
CA GLY A 90 -5.04 3.45 -2.08
C GLY A 90 -3.74 2.69 -2.34
N PHE A 91 -2.60 3.37 -2.23
CA PHE A 91 -1.28 2.74 -2.35
C PHE A 91 -1.03 1.71 -1.25
N CYS A 92 -1.37 2.01 -0.01
CA CYS A 92 -1.21 1.05 1.08
C CYS A 92 -2.11 -0.18 0.89
N TYR A 93 -3.39 0.02 0.53
CA TYR A 93 -4.33 -1.08 0.25
C TYR A 93 -3.89 -1.94 -0.94
N TYR A 94 -3.37 -1.33 -1.99
CA TYR A 94 -2.80 -2.04 -3.14
C TYR A 94 -1.66 -2.98 -2.71
N ASN A 95 -0.74 -2.50 -1.87
CA ASN A 95 0.41 -3.29 -1.42
C ASN A 95 0.06 -4.45 -0.47
N ILE A 96 -1.09 -4.38 0.21
CA ILE A 96 -1.64 -5.52 0.97
C ILE A 96 -2.60 -6.38 0.14
N LYS A 97 -2.61 -6.20 -1.19
CA LYS A 97 -3.44 -6.94 -2.17
C LYS A 97 -4.95 -6.77 -1.98
N HIS A 98 -5.38 -5.75 -1.26
CA HIS A 98 -6.79 -5.42 -1.09
C HIS A 98 -7.24 -4.47 -2.21
N TYR A 99 -7.32 -5.00 -3.43
CA TYR A 99 -7.44 -4.21 -4.65
C TYR A 99 -8.76 -3.42 -4.75
N ASP A 100 -9.85 -3.93 -4.18
CA ASP A 100 -11.14 -3.22 -4.19
C ASP A 100 -11.06 -1.91 -3.41
N SER A 101 -10.57 -1.95 -2.17
CA SER A 101 -10.36 -0.73 -1.39
C SER A 101 -9.34 0.19 -2.04
N ALA A 102 -8.27 -0.36 -2.64
CA ALA A 102 -7.30 0.45 -3.36
C ALA A 102 -7.99 1.26 -4.48
N ARG A 103 -8.80 0.58 -5.30
CA ARG A 103 -9.62 1.16 -6.37
C ARG A 103 -10.53 2.27 -5.84
N ASP A 104 -11.29 2.00 -4.78
CA ASP A 104 -12.22 2.96 -4.17
C ASP A 104 -11.49 4.23 -3.71
N TYR A 105 -10.34 4.09 -3.08
CA TYR A 105 -9.56 5.23 -2.60
C TYR A 105 -8.95 6.03 -3.75
N TYR A 106 -8.49 5.39 -4.83
CA TYR A 106 -8.03 6.11 -6.01
C TYR A 106 -9.17 6.83 -6.73
N ILE A 107 -10.35 6.20 -6.86
CA ILE A 107 -11.56 6.82 -7.42
C ILE A 107 -11.96 8.05 -6.59
N LYS A 108 -11.95 7.94 -5.26
CA LYS A 108 -12.19 9.09 -4.38
C LYS A 108 -11.13 10.18 -4.60
N ALA A 109 -9.85 9.82 -4.75
CA ALA A 109 -8.79 10.81 -4.99
C ALA A 109 -9.02 11.60 -6.28
N ILE A 110 -9.38 10.93 -7.38
CA ILE A 110 -9.66 11.60 -8.66
C ILE A 110 -10.99 12.36 -8.66
N HIS A 111 -11.94 11.98 -7.81
CA HIS A 111 -13.15 12.78 -7.60
C HIS A 111 -12.83 14.14 -6.97
N TYR A 112 -11.89 14.18 -6.02
CA TYR A 112 -11.41 15.44 -5.43
C TYR A 112 -10.51 16.24 -6.38
N LYS A 113 -9.70 15.57 -7.20
CA LYS A 113 -8.82 16.20 -8.20
C LYS A 113 -8.73 15.34 -9.46
N LYS A 114 -9.51 15.72 -10.49
CA LYS A 114 -9.71 14.92 -11.71
C LYS A 114 -8.42 14.67 -12.50
N ASP A 115 -7.55 15.68 -12.57
CA ASP A 115 -6.26 15.68 -13.26
C ASP A 115 -5.12 15.08 -12.40
N TYR A 116 -5.43 14.38 -11.30
CA TYR A 116 -4.40 13.82 -10.43
C TYR A 116 -3.79 12.54 -11.02
N THR A 117 -2.87 12.73 -11.98
CA THR A 117 -2.23 11.68 -12.78
C THR A 117 -1.57 10.57 -11.95
N LEU A 118 -1.11 10.86 -10.73
CA LEU A 118 -0.55 9.82 -9.86
C LEU A 118 -1.61 8.81 -9.42
N ALA A 119 -2.80 9.27 -9.02
CA ALA A 119 -3.92 8.40 -8.65
C ALA A 119 -4.47 7.66 -9.86
N LEU A 120 -4.58 8.32 -11.03
CA LEU A 120 -5.00 7.66 -12.28
C LEU A 120 -4.04 6.52 -12.66
N ASN A 121 -2.72 6.75 -12.61
CA ASN A 121 -1.74 5.69 -12.90
C ASN A 121 -1.86 4.51 -11.92
N ASN A 122 -2.04 4.79 -10.63
CA ASN A 122 -2.20 3.76 -9.62
C ASN A 122 -3.53 2.99 -9.79
N LEU A 123 -4.59 3.67 -10.20
CA LEU A 123 -5.88 3.06 -10.53
C LEU A 123 -5.75 2.14 -11.75
N ALA A 124 -5.13 2.60 -12.84
CA ALA A 124 -4.86 1.78 -14.02
C ALA A 124 -4.04 0.54 -13.65
N LYS A 125 -2.97 0.69 -12.85
CA LYS A 125 -2.19 -0.44 -12.33
C LYS A 125 -3.02 -1.42 -11.49
N THR A 126 -3.98 -0.91 -10.72
CA THR A 126 -4.90 -1.74 -9.93
C THR A 126 -5.83 -2.56 -10.82
N TYR A 127 -6.37 -1.95 -11.88
CA TYR A 127 -7.15 -2.67 -12.89
C TYR A 127 -6.32 -3.74 -13.61
N LEU A 128 -5.07 -3.44 -13.99
CA LEU A 128 -4.16 -4.44 -14.56
C LEU A 128 -3.88 -5.61 -13.60
N SER A 129 -3.74 -5.33 -12.31
CA SER A 129 -3.46 -6.35 -11.27
C SER A 129 -4.67 -7.24 -10.97
N THR A 130 -5.85 -6.83 -11.43
CA THR A 130 -7.12 -7.57 -11.30
C THR A 130 -7.63 -8.03 -12.66
N GLU A 131 -6.76 -8.00 -13.69
CA GLU A 131 -7.04 -8.44 -15.07
C GLU A 131 -8.21 -7.70 -15.76
N ASN A 132 -8.60 -6.54 -15.24
CA ASN A 132 -9.62 -5.67 -15.81
C ASN A 132 -9.00 -4.76 -16.89
N TYR A 133 -8.58 -5.35 -18.00
CA TYR A 133 -7.80 -4.64 -19.04
C TYR A 133 -8.57 -3.51 -19.73
N SER A 134 -9.89 -3.67 -19.93
CA SER A 134 -10.76 -2.66 -20.53
C SER A 134 -10.82 -1.38 -19.70
N GLU A 135 -11.01 -1.51 -18.39
CA GLU A 135 -10.99 -0.37 -17.47
C GLU A 135 -9.59 0.24 -17.35
N ALA A 136 -8.53 -0.56 -17.34
CA ALA A 136 -7.17 -0.03 -17.35
C ALA A 136 -6.90 0.82 -18.61
N LEU A 137 -7.36 0.37 -19.78
CA LEU A 137 -7.26 1.10 -21.04
C LEU A 137 -7.99 2.44 -20.95
N ARG A 138 -9.24 2.45 -20.48
CA ARG A 138 -10.05 3.67 -20.29
C ARG A 138 -9.36 4.69 -19.38
N ILE A 139 -8.76 4.23 -18.28
CA ILE A 139 -8.02 5.12 -17.37
C ILE A 139 -6.74 5.66 -18.03
N TYR A 140 -6.03 4.86 -18.83
CA TYR A 140 -4.87 5.37 -19.56
C TYR A 140 -5.23 6.38 -20.64
N GLU A 141 -6.35 6.18 -21.34
CA GLU A 141 -6.88 7.17 -22.29
C GLU A 141 -7.23 8.48 -21.57
N LEU A 142 -7.89 8.41 -20.42
CA LEU A 142 -8.16 9.58 -19.58
C LEU A 142 -6.88 10.30 -19.12
N ILE A 143 -5.78 9.59 -18.86
CA ILE A 143 -4.50 10.24 -18.54
C ILE A 143 -3.97 11.03 -19.75
N LEU A 144 -4.15 10.54 -20.98
CA LEU A 144 -3.73 11.27 -22.18
C LEU A 144 -4.55 12.53 -22.41
N ASP A 145 -5.82 12.57 -22.01
CA ASP A 145 -6.64 13.79 -22.08
C ASP A 145 -6.03 14.93 -21.22
N TYR A 146 -5.43 14.58 -20.07
CA TYR A 146 -4.76 15.55 -19.19
C TYR A 146 -3.27 15.75 -19.51
N SER A 147 -2.62 14.76 -20.14
CA SER A 147 -1.18 14.75 -20.40
C SER A 147 -0.88 14.03 -21.72
N PRO A 148 -1.13 14.69 -22.87
CA PRO A 148 -1.06 14.05 -24.19
C PRO A 148 0.32 13.49 -24.55
N ASP A 149 1.39 14.02 -23.96
CA ASP A 149 2.77 13.65 -24.28
C ASP A 149 3.37 12.59 -23.35
N CYS A 150 2.55 11.92 -22.54
CA CYS A 150 3.03 10.86 -21.66
C CYS A 150 3.39 9.58 -22.44
N MET A 151 4.63 9.48 -22.90
CA MET A 151 5.15 8.34 -23.68
C MET A 151 4.88 6.98 -23.00
N ARG A 152 5.10 6.90 -21.68
CA ARG A 152 4.83 5.69 -20.88
C ARG A 152 3.37 5.23 -20.95
N VAL A 153 2.43 6.18 -20.98
CA VAL A 153 0.99 5.86 -21.09
C VAL A 153 0.65 5.37 -22.50
N LYS A 154 1.23 6.00 -23.53
CA LYS A 154 1.10 5.53 -24.92
C LYS A 154 1.60 4.09 -25.09
N GLU A 155 2.74 3.75 -24.48
CA GLU A 155 3.28 2.39 -24.46
C GLU A 155 2.34 1.39 -23.78
N ASN A 156 1.79 1.74 -22.61
CA ASN A 156 0.82 0.89 -21.91
C ASN A 156 -0.44 0.63 -22.74
N ILE A 157 -0.99 1.66 -23.39
CA ILE A 157 -2.15 1.54 -24.29
C ILE A 157 -1.82 0.60 -25.46
N LYS A 158 -0.68 0.80 -26.13
CA LYS A 158 -0.24 -0.05 -27.25
C LYS A 158 -0.09 -1.51 -26.81
N SER A 159 0.51 -1.73 -25.64
CA SER A 159 0.65 -3.07 -25.06
C SER A 159 -0.70 -3.74 -24.83
N LEU A 160 -1.66 -3.02 -24.23
CA LEU A 160 -3.00 -3.53 -23.94
C LEU A 160 -3.79 -3.86 -25.20
N ARG A 161 -3.84 -2.94 -26.18
CA ARG A 161 -4.54 -3.18 -27.46
C ARG A 161 -3.96 -4.36 -28.22
N SER A 162 -2.63 -4.57 -28.14
CA SER A 162 -1.99 -5.72 -28.77
C SER A 162 -2.31 -7.06 -28.10
N ARG A 163 -2.78 -7.06 -26.84
CA ARG A 163 -3.23 -8.28 -26.15
C ARG A 163 -4.65 -8.64 -26.58
N ASP A 164 -5.54 -7.66 -26.68
CA ASP A 164 -6.91 -7.87 -27.14
C ASP A 164 -6.96 -8.38 -28.60
N SER A 165 -6.04 -7.93 -29.46
CA SER A 165 -5.95 -8.41 -30.84
C SER A 165 -5.36 -9.82 -31.01
N ARG A 166 -4.99 -10.50 -29.91
CA ARG A 166 -4.36 -11.83 -29.90
C ARG A 166 -5.26 -12.93 -29.32
N ILE A 167 -6.50 -12.59 -28.95
CA ILE A 167 -7.57 -13.50 -28.48
C ILE A 167 -8.59 -13.62 -29.60
#